data_AF-A0A6N9AVX5-F1
#
_entry.id   AF-A0A6N9AVX5-F1
#
_cell.length_a   1.000
_cell.length_b   1.000
_cell.length_c   1.000
_cell.angle_alpha   90.00
_cell.angle_beta   90.00
_cell.angle_gamma   90.00
#
_symmetry.space_group_name_H-M   'P 1'
#
loop_
_entity.id
_entity.type
_entity.pdbx_description
1 polymer ?
#
loop_
_entity_poly.entity_id
_entity_poly.type
_entity_poly.pdbx_seq_one_letter_code
_entity_poly.pdbx_strand_id
1 'polypeptide(L)'
;MTVATIDKNTTLKPSFANALAHFLPITIFPFMFAAAYFGGWWILAPYLFFLSVGGPLDWALGKDARNMDPALKHSRQLIWYSFPVWIWAFLWPCIFVFTLWQIFIVGSHSIFESILLGFMLGFEGQAIFIVGHELIHRRSKWERYVGEFLLASGSYPHYATEHFYIHHAHVGTPFDVGSAPKGQSLWQYFPRELRSNITGAWATASARMRRMKRPLWHFSNPFWRYGIETAAWYVIVFAIGGWIAVVIYMLLCLLAVFSMKISNYFQHYGLT
;
A
#
# COMPACT_ATOMS: atom_id res chain seq x y z
N MET A 1 -2.94 2.83 40.61
CA MET A 1 -2.45 2.27 39.33
C MET A 1 -0.96 2.10 39.44
N THR A 2 -0.53 0.88 39.76
CA THR A 2 0.87 0.49 39.80
C THR A 2 1.40 0.51 38.37
N VAL A 3 2.36 1.38 38.08
CA VAL A 3 3.10 1.35 36.82
C VAL A 3 3.80 -0.01 36.80
N ALA A 4 3.33 -0.92 35.95
CA ALA A 4 4.01 -2.18 35.72
C ALA A 4 5.47 -1.85 35.37
N THR A 5 6.40 -2.28 36.21
CA THR A 5 7.83 -2.19 35.93
C THR A 5 8.07 -3.01 34.68
N ILE A 6 8.22 -2.32 33.55
CA ILE A 6 8.52 -2.95 32.27
C ILE A 6 9.89 -3.60 32.43
N ASP A 7 9.97 -4.91 32.18
CA ASP A 7 11.23 -5.63 32.23
C ASP A 7 12.16 -5.05 31.13
N LYS A 8 13.28 -4.46 31.57
CA LYS A 8 14.29 -3.86 30.68
C LYS A 8 14.87 -4.86 29.68
N ASN A 9 14.78 -6.16 29.95
CA ASN A 9 15.21 -7.23 29.04
C ASN A 9 14.21 -7.48 27.89
N THR A 10 13.01 -6.90 27.94
CA THR A 10 11.97 -7.03 26.89
C THR A 10 11.78 -5.76 26.05
N THR A 11 12.49 -4.68 26.39
CA THR A 11 12.35 -3.37 25.73
C THR A 11 13.48 -3.10 24.75
N LEU A 12 13.11 -2.81 23.50
CA LEU A 12 14.02 -2.35 22.47
C LEU A 12 14.19 -0.83 22.59
N LYS A 13 15.42 -0.32 22.42
CA LYS A 13 15.67 1.11 22.21
C LYS A 13 15.72 1.38 20.70
N PRO A 14 15.13 2.47 20.20
CA PRO A 14 15.22 2.83 18.79
C PRO A 14 16.68 3.09 18.43
N SER A 15 17.19 2.47 17.37
CA SER A 15 18.54 2.72 16.87
C SER A 15 18.62 2.30 15.41
N PHE A 16 19.64 2.74 14.68
CA PHE A 16 19.87 2.27 13.32
C PHE A 16 20.07 0.75 13.27
N ALA A 17 20.86 0.18 14.19
CA ALA A 17 21.10 -1.26 14.27
C ALA A 17 19.80 -2.06 14.45
N ASN A 18 18.90 -1.58 15.31
CA ASN A 18 17.60 -2.22 15.54
C ASN A 18 16.57 -1.97 14.41
N ALA A 19 16.82 -0.97 13.56
CA ALA A 19 16.00 -0.72 12.38
C ALA A 19 16.49 -1.50 11.14
N LEU A 20 17.70 -2.09 11.16
CA LEU A 20 18.35 -2.67 9.99
C LEU A 20 17.48 -3.71 9.27
N ALA A 21 16.78 -4.57 10.00
CA ALA A 21 15.87 -5.57 9.42
C ALA A 21 14.75 -4.93 8.56
N HIS A 22 14.33 -3.71 8.88
CA HIS A 22 13.29 -2.99 8.14
C HIS A 22 13.80 -2.46 6.79
N PHE A 23 15.11 -2.46 6.55
CA PHE A 23 15.70 -2.09 5.25
C PHE A 23 15.77 -3.28 4.29
N LEU A 24 15.66 -4.52 4.77
CA LEU A 24 15.69 -5.71 3.92
C LEU A 24 14.64 -5.66 2.79
N PRO A 25 13.38 -5.28 3.03
CA PRO A 25 12.39 -5.18 1.96
C PRO A 25 12.79 -4.28 0.79
N ILE A 26 13.64 -3.26 1.00
CA ILE A 26 14.11 -2.33 -0.05
C ILE A 26 14.95 -3.04 -1.11
N THR A 27 15.54 -4.19 -0.81
CA THR A 27 16.35 -4.94 -1.80
C THR A 27 15.52 -5.49 -2.96
N ILE A 28 14.18 -5.43 -2.89
CA ILE A 28 13.30 -5.72 -4.03
C ILE A 28 13.58 -4.81 -5.22
N PHE A 29 13.95 -3.54 -5.01
CA PHE A 29 14.13 -2.58 -6.10
C PHE A 29 15.32 -2.91 -7.02
N PRO A 30 16.51 -3.24 -6.51
CA PRO A 30 17.58 -3.78 -7.35
C PRO A 30 17.18 -5.02 -8.15
N PHE A 31 16.40 -5.95 -7.56
CA PHE A 31 15.93 -7.14 -8.28
C PHE A 31 14.92 -6.78 -9.36
N MET A 32 13.99 -5.86 -9.08
CA MET A 32 13.06 -5.33 -10.08
C MET A 32 13.78 -4.63 -11.22
N PHE A 33 14.82 -3.84 -10.91
CA PHE A 33 15.65 -3.18 -11.93
C PHE A 33 16.35 -4.22 -12.81
N ALA A 34 17.00 -5.21 -12.19
CA ALA A 34 17.69 -6.27 -12.92
C ALA A 34 16.72 -7.09 -13.79
N ALA A 35 15.54 -7.42 -13.27
CA ALA A 35 14.48 -8.08 -14.04
C ALA A 35 14.07 -7.26 -15.26
N ALA A 36 13.77 -5.98 -15.07
CA ALA A 36 13.33 -5.10 -16.15
C ALA A 36 14.43 -4.79 -17.17
N TYR A 37 15.69 -4.71 -16.75
CA TYR A 37 16.80 -4.37 -17.64
C TYR A 37 17.38 -5.59 -18.39
N PHE A 38 17.62 -6.69 -17.67
CA PHE A 38 18.30 -7.86 -18.25
C PHE A 38 17.35 -8.94 -18.79
N GLY A 39 16.09 -8.98 -18.32
CA GLY A 39 15.15 -10.04 -18.70
C GLY A 39 15.61 -11.44 -18.29
N GLY A 40 15.09 -12.47 -18.96
CA GLY A 40 15.47 -13.87 -18.75
C GLY A 40 15.34 -14.32 -17.29
N TRP A 41 16.39 -14.97 -16.78
CA TRP A 41 16.43 -15.50 -15.40
C TRP A 41 16.31 -14.42 -14.33
N TRP A 42 16.63 -13.15 -14.63
CA TRP A 42 16.50 -12.06 -13.66
C TRP A 42 15.05 -11.76 -13.29
N ILE A 43 14.08 -12.13 -14.14
CA ILE A 43 12.64 -11.98 -13.85
C ILE A 43 12.22 -12.85 -12.66
N LEU A 44 12.94 -13.93 -12.39
CA LEU A 44 12.68 -14.77 -11.22
C LEU A 44 13.15 -14.12 -9.91
N ALA A 45 14.07 -13.16 -9.94
CA ALA A 45 14.68 -12.62 -8.72
C ALA A 45 13.65 -11.89 -7.81
N PRO A 46 12.78 -10.98 -8.32
CA PRO A 46 11.71 -10.39 -7.51
C PRO A 46 10.74 -11.44 -6.95
N TYR A 47 10.41 -12.45 -7.75
CA TYR A 47 9.51 -13.53 -7.35
C TYR A 47 10.10 -14.37 -6.20
N LEU A 48 11.36 -14.79 -6.35
CA LEU A 48 12.09 -15.52 -5.31
C LEU A 48 12.28 -14.69 -4.06
N PHE A 49 12.45 -13.36 -4.19
CA PHE A 49 12.49 -12.46 -3.05
C PHE A 49 11.19 -12.53 -2.24
N PHE A 50 10.03 -12.35 -2.87
CA PHE A 50 8.75 -12.42 -2.17
C PHE A 50 8.48 -13.80 -1.54
N LEU A 51 8.85 -14.88 -2.24
CA LEU A 51 8.73 -16.25 -1.70
C LEU A 51 9.66 -16.53 -0.52
N SER A 52 10.89 -16.02 -0.55
CA SER A 52 11.92 -16.34 0.45
C SER A 52 11.82 -15.46 1.69
N VAL A 53 11.55 -14.16 1.54
CA VAL A 53 11.49 -13.23 2.67
C VAL A 53 10.25 -13.44 3.52
N GLY A 54 9.09 -13.70 2.90
CA GLY A 54 7.81 -13.81 3.61
C GLY A 54 7.58 -15.13 4.36
N GLY A 55 8.45 -16.13 4.24
CA GLY A 55 8.24 -17.44 4.84
C GLY A 55 9.53 -18.08 5.37
N PRO A 56 10.40 -18.62 4.51
CA PRO A 56 11.62 -19.30 4.93
C PRO A 56 12.54 -18.42 5.79
N LEU A 57 12.72 -17.15 5.41
CA LEU A 57 13.60 -16.25 6.13
C LEU A 57 13.02 -15.82 7.49
N ASP A 58 11.73 -15.46 7.52
CA ASP A 58 11.04 -15.12 8.77
C ASP A 58 11.02 -16.31 9.75
N TRP A 59 10.80 -17.53 9.23
CA TRP A 59 10.89 -18.76 10.02
C TRP A 59 12.30 -19.04 10.54
N ALA A 60 13.32 -18.86 9.71
CA ALA A 60 14.72 -19.10 10.08
C ALA A 60 15.26 -18.08 11.09
N LEU A 61 14.86 -16.80 10.97
CA LEU A 61 15.27 -15.73 11.89
C LEU A 61 14.49 -15.78 13.21
N GLY A 62 13.29 -16.36 13.19
CA GLY A 62 12.44 -16.49 14.37
C GLY A 62 11.73 -15.18 14.76
N LYS A 63 10.88 -15.26 15.77
CA LYS A 63 10.08 -14.12 16.23
C LYS A 63 10.88 -13.22 17.16
N ASP A 64 10.92 -11.93 16.87
CA ASP A 64 11.38 -10.93 17.83
C ASP A 64 10.25 -10.63 18.83
N ALA A 65 10.40 -11.07 20.09
CA ALA A 65 9.43 -10.83 21.16
C ALA A 65 9.61 -9.47 21.85
N ARG A 66 10.63 -8.69 21.48
CA ARG A 66 10.92 -7.39 22.10
C ARG A 66 9.95 -6.33 21.56
N ASN A 67 9.54 -5.42 22.43
CA ASN A 67 8.69 -4.30 22.05
C ASN A 67 9.42 -2.97 22.15
N MET A 68 9.04 -2.01 21.31
CA MET A 68 9.57 -0.65 21.40
C MET A 68 9.13 -0.02 22.74
N ASP A 69 10.09 0.52 23.50
CA ASP A 69 9.81 1.19 24.76
C ASP A 69 8.80 2.35 24.55
N PRO A 70 7.59 2.30 25.14
CA PRO A 70 6.59 3.36 24.99
C PRO A 70 7.06 4.73 25.50
N ALA A 71 8.01 4.75 26.45
CA ALA A 71 8.62 5.99 26.93
C ALA A 71 9.41 6.72 25.83
N LEU A 72 9.87 6.00 24.81
CA LEU A 72 10.69 6.52 23.71
C LEU A 72 9.87 6.87 22.46
N LYS A 73 8.54 6.97 22.56
CA LYS A 73 7.62 7.31 21.45
C LYS A 73 7.91 8.63 20.71
N HIS A 74 8.70 9.52 21.32
CA HIS A 74 9.12 10.80 20.73
C HIS A 74 10.63 10.87 20.45
N SER A 75 11.32 9.73 20.53
CA SER A 75 12.74 9.67 20.22
C SER A 75 13.00 10.03 18.76
N ARG A 76 13.99 10.91 18.52
CA ARG A 76 14.46 11.23 17.17
C ARG A 76 14.99 10.00 16.43
N GLN A 77 15.43 8.97 17.14
CA GLN A 77 15.95 7.74 16.54
C GLN A 77 14.85 6.86 15.91
N LEU A 78 13.57 7.15 16.14
CA LEU A 78 12.48 6.49 15.43
C LEU A 78 12.47 6.81 13.93
N ILE A 79 13.17 7.86 13.49
CA ILE A 79 13.33 8.19 12.07
C ILE A 79 13.94 7.04 11.27
N TRP A 80 14.77 6.19 11.89
CA TRP A 80 15.38 5.02 11.25
C TRP A 80 14.34 4.00 10.75
N TYR A 81 13.17 3.93 11.40
CA TYR A 81 12.06 3.07 10.99
C TYR A 81 11.18 3.71 9.91
N SER A 82 11.27 5.03 9.72
CA SER A 82 10.57 5.76 8.66
C SER A 82 11.32 5.71 7.33
N PHE A 83 12.67 5.69 7.37
CA PHE A 83 13.49 5.69 6.15
C PHE A 83 13.14 4.57 5.16
N PRO A 84 12.95 3.30 5.57
CA PRO A 84 12.57 2.26 4.62
C PRO A 84 11.28 2.56 3.88
N VAL A 85 10.25 3.03 4.60
CA VAL A 85 8.95 3.40 4.03
C VAL A 85 9.11 4.57 3.04
N TRP A 86 9.91 5.58 3.38
CA TRP A 86 10.16 6.72 2.51
C TRP A 86 10.97 6.37 1.27
N ILE A 87 12.00 5.53 1.42
CA ILE A 87 12.80 5.02 0.30
C ILE A 87 11.91 4.21 -0.64
N TRP A 88 11.06 3.35 -0.08
CA TRP A 88 10.10 2.56 -0.85
C TRP A 88 9.13 3.46 -1.63
N ALA A 89 8.54 4.45 -0.96
CA ALA A 89 7.67 5.44 -1.58
C ALA A 89 8.34 6.22 -2.71
N PHE A 90 9.62 6.57 -2.53
CA PHE A 90 10.42 7.29 -3.53
C PHE A 90 10.80 6.44 -4.73
N LEU A 91 11.21 5.19 -4.52
CA LEU A 91 11.68 4.30 -5.59
C LEU A 91 10.53 3.75 -6.45
N TRP A 92 9.31 3.70 -5.93
CA TRP A 92 8.16 3.15 -6.66
C TRP A 92 7.87 3.84 -8.00
N PRO A 93 7.68 5.17 -8.10
CA PRO A 93 7.47 5.81 -9.39
C PRO A 93 8.61 5.57 -10.37
N CYS A 94 9.85 5.55 -9.88
CA CYS A 94 11.03 5.30 -10.70
C CYS A 94 11.00 3.89 -11.30
N ILE A 95 10.79 2.86 -10.48
CA ILE A 95 10.79 1.48 -10.97
C ILE A 95 9.57 1.18 -11.85
N PHE A 96 8.42 1.77 -11.53
CA PHE A 96 7.20 1.64 -12.31
C PHE A 96 7.38 2.18 -13.72
N VAL A 97 7.83 3.44 -13.85
CA VAL A 97 8.09 4.08 -15.14
C VAL A 97 9.19 3.34 -15.89
N PHE A 98 10.27 2.96 -15.21
CA PHE A 98 11.37 2.21 -15.84
C PHE A 98 10.89 0.87 -16.41
N THR A 99 10.13 0.10 -15.64
CA THR A 99 9.62 -1.21 -16.08
C THR A 99 8.67 -1.06 -17.27
N LEU A 100 7.77 -0.08 -17.23
CA LEU A 100 6.89 0.21 -18.37
C LEU A 100 7.70 0.63 -19.62
N TRP A 101 8.74 1.45 -19.45
CA TRP A 101 9.61 1.85 -20.54
C TRP A 101 10.33 0.66 -21.17
N GLN A 102 10.83 -0.27 -20.36
CA GLN A 102 11.46 -1.50 -20.85
C GLN A 102 10.48 -2.38 -21.64
N ILE A 103 9.24 -2.52 -21.15
CA ILE A 103 8.21 -3.32 -21.81
C ILE A 103 7.74 -2.69 -23.12
N PHE A 104 7.38 -1.41 -23.12
CA PHE A 104 6.64 -0.79 -24.22
C PHE A 104 7.48 0.05 -25.19
N ILE A 105 8.62 0.61 -24.74
CA ILE A 105 9.43 1.52 -25.57
C ILE A 105 10.72 0.85 -26.04
N VAL A 106 11.47 0.21 -25.13
CA VAL A 106 12.66 -0.55 -25.52
C VAL A 106 12.24 -1.81 -26.27
N GLY A 107 11.27 -2.56 -25.73
CA GLY A 107 10.65 -3.69 -26.41
C GLY A 107 11.62 -4.84 -26.73
N SER A 108 12.75 -4.95 -26.00
CA SER A 108 13.73 -6.02 -26.19
C SER A 108 13.30 -7.35 -25.57
N HIS A 109 12.31 -7.32 -24.68
CA HIS A 109 11.76 -8.49 -24.00
C HIS A 109 10.76 -9.22 -24.90
N SER A 110 10.73 -10.55 -24.80
CA SER A 110 9.65 -11.33 -25.40
C SER A 110 8.28 -10.97 -24.79
N ILE A 111 7.20 -11.33 -25.48
CA ILE A 111 5.84 -11.13 -24.96
C ILE A 111 5.66 -11.84 -23.61
N PHE A 112 6.22 -13.04 -23.47
CA PHE A 112 6.14 -13.80 -22.23
C PHE A 112 6.85 -13.09 -21.07
N GLU A 113 8.07 -12.62 -21.29
CA GLU A 113 8.82 -11.85 -20.30
C GLU A 113 8.11 -10.54 -19.93
N SER A 114 7.54 -9.85 -20.92
CA SER A 114 6.77 -8.63 -20.72
C SER A 114 5.53 -8.86 -19.84
N ILE A 115 4.82 -9.98 -20.04
CA ILE A 115 3.70 -10.39 -19.20
C ILE A 115 4.17 -10.64 -17.78
N LEU A 116 5.26 -11.39 -17.59
CA LEU A 116 5.81 -11.68 -16.28
C LEU A 116 6.26 -10.40 -15.55
N LEU A 117 6.93 -9.48 -16.24
CA LEU A 117 7.31 -8.18 -15.69
C LEU A 117 6.08 -7.35 -15.28
N GLY A 118 5.01 -7.37 -16.07
CA GLY A 118 3.74 -6.75 -15.72
C GLY A 118 3.13 -7.33 -14.43
N PHE A 119 3.15 -8.66 -14.28
CA PHE A 119 2.72 -9.31 -13.04
C PHE A 119 3.60 -8.95 -11.85
N MET A 120 4.94 -8.94 -12.00
CA MET A 120 5.86 -8.53 -10.94
C MET A 120 5.60 -7.09 -10.50
N LEU A 121 5.35 -6.19 -11.46
CA LEU A 121 4.96 -4.81 -11.15
C LEU A 121 3.62 -4.73 -10.41
N GLY A 122 2.67 -5.61 -10.73
CA GLY A 122 1.41 -5.75 -9.99
C GLY A 122 1.58 -6.29 -8.56
N PHE A 123 2.50 -7.23 -8.33
CA PHE A 123 2.87 -7.68 -6.98
C PHE A 123 3.51 -6.57 -6.17
N GLU A 124 4.46 -5.86 -6.78
CA GLU A 124 5.07 -4.69 -6.15
C GLU A 124 4.02 -3.62 -5.83
N GLY A 125 3.07 -3.36 -6.73
CA GLY A 125 1.94 -2.47 -6.48
C GLY A 125 1.10 -2.83 -5.26
N GLN A 126 0.98 -4.13 -4.92
CA GLN A 126 0.33 -4.56 -3.67
C GLN A 126 1.15 -4.20 -2.43
N ALA A 127 2.48 -4.37 -2.48
CA ALA A 127 3.37 -3.94 -1.40
C ALA A 127 3.32 -2.41 -1.22
N ILE A 128 3.25 -1.66 -2.32
CA ILE A 128 3.08 -0.20 -2.30
C ILE A 128 1.76 0.23 -1.70
N PHE A 129 0.69 -0.55 -1.87
CA PHE A 129 -0.56 -0.29 -1.17
C PHE A 129 -0.36 -0.33 0.36
N ILE A 130 0.44 -1.28 0.87
CA ILE A 130 0.77 -1.38 2.31
C ILE A 130 1.59 -0.17 2.76
N VAL A 131 2.60 0.24 1.98
CA VAL A 131 3.38 1.46 2.24
C VAL A 131 2.47 2.70 2.26
N GLY A 132 1.55 2.81 1.30
CA GLY A 132 0.56 3.88 1.23
C GLY A 132 -0.38 3.87 2.45
N HIS A 133 -0.88 2.70 2.83
CA HIS A 133 -1.70 2.48 4.03
C HIS A 133 -0.98 2.92 5.31
N GLU A 134 0.29 2.57 5.47
CA GLU A 134 1.08 2.99 6.62
C GLU A 134 1.27 4.52 6.64
N LEU A 135 1.54 5.13 5.48
CA LEU A 135 1.77 6.57 5.36
C LEU A 135 0.52 7.41 5.62
N ILE A 136 -0.68 6.93 5.26
CA ILE A 136 -1.93 7.66 5.57
C ILE A 136 -2.24 7.70 7.08
N HIS A 137 -1.69 6.77 7.86
CA HIS A 137 -1.79 6.78 9.33
C HIS A 137 -0.78 7.70 10.01
N ARG A 138 0.22 8.22 9.27
CA ARG A 138 1.25 9.10 9.83
C ARG A 138 0.67 10.46 10.22
N ARG A 139 1.24 11.05 11.27
CA ARG A 139 0.82 12.38 11.77
C ARG A 139 1.17 13.49 10.77
N SER A 140 2.32 13.37 10.13
CA SER A 140 2.79 14.36 9.17
C SER A 140 1.82 14.50 8.00
N LYS A 141 1.57 15.74 7.58
CA LYS A 141 0.67 16.01 6.46
C LYS A 141 1.28 15.59 5.13
N TRP A 142 2.59 15.79 4.95
CA TRP A 142 3.27 15.41 3.71
C TRP A 142 3.32 13.88 3.54
N GLU A 143 3.56 13.13 4.63
CA GLU A 143 3.57 11.67 4.59
C GLU A 143 2.21 11.14 4.16
N ARG A 144 1.12 11.70 4.71
CA ARG A 144 -0.24 11.34 4.29
C ARG A 144 -0.51 11.62 2.83
N TYR A 145 -0.01 12.73 2.29
CA TYR A 145 -0.15 13.05 0.86
C TYR A 145 0.66 12.09 -0.02
N VAL A 146 1.87 11.71 0.40
CA VAL A 146 2.62 10.64 -0.27
C VAL A 146 1.85 9.33 -0.21
N GLY A 147 1.26 8.97 0.95
CA GLY A 147 0.44 7.78 1.10
C GLY A 147 -0.77 7.76 0.15
N GLU A 148 -1.49 8.89 0.04
CA GLU A 148 -2.59 9.04 -0.91
C GLU A 148 -2.13 8.92 -2.37
N PHE A 149 -0.99 9.52 -2.72
CA PHE A 149 -0.39 9.40 -4.05
C PHE A 149 0.01 7.96 -4.40
N LEU A 150 0.52 7.18 -3.44
CA LEU A 150 0.80 5.76 -3.61
C LEU A 150 -0.48 4.92 -3.74
N LEU A 151 -1.51 5.21 -2.94
CA LEU A 151 -2.82 4.54 -3.09
C LEU A 151 -3.47 4.88 -4.45
N ALA A 152 -3.21 6.08 -4.99
CA ALA A 152 -3.63 6.46 -6.33
C ALA A 152 -2.95 5.63 -7.44
N SER A 153 -1.73 5.12 -7.23
CA SER A 153 -1.10 4.17 -8.15
C SER A 153 -1.74 2.78 -8.13
N GLY A 154 -2.56 2.49 -7.13
CA GLY A 154 -3.45 1.33 -7.08
C GLY A 154 -4.85 1.62 -7.59
N SER A 155 -5.10 2.81 -8.18
CA SER A 155 -6.44 3.31 -8.53
C SER A 155 -7.43 3.34 -7.36
N TYR A 156 -6.94 3.44 -6.12
CA TYR A 156 -7.78 3.32 -4.92
C TYR A 156 -7.47 4.36 -3.81
N PRO A 157 -7.27 5.65 -4.16
CA PRO A 157 -6.85 6.68 -3.18
C PRO A 157 -7.94 7.06 -2.16
N HIS A 158 -9.22 6.87 -2.51
CA HIS A 158 -10.35 7.15 -1.61
C HIS A 158 -10.37 6.25 -0.37
N TYR A 159 -9.64 5.13 -0.43
CA TYR A 159 -9.37 4.29 0.74
C TYR A 159 -8.77 5.09 1.89
N ALA A 160 -7.97 6.13 1.64
CA ALA A 160 -7.44 6.97 2.71
C ALA A 160 -8.53 7.65 3.56
N THR A 161 -9.63 8.06 2.92
CA THR A 161 -10.78 8.65 3.63
C THR A 161 -11.64 7.57 4.25
N GLU A 162 -11.96 6.52 3.50
CA GLU A 162 -12.78 5.40 4.00
C GLU A 162 -12.13 4.77 5.24
N HIS A 163 -10.89 4.33 5.10
CA HIS A 163 -10.21 3.52 6.08
C HIS A 163 -10.08 4.25 7.42
N PHE A 164 -9.77 5.55 7.39
CA PHE A 164 -9.57 6.34 8.60
C PHE A 164 -10.87 6.74 9.29
N TYR A 165 -11.88 7.15 8.52
CA TYR A 165 -13.11 7.74 9.08
C TYR A 165 -14.27 6.76 9.20
N ILE A 166 -14.21 5.62 8.53
CA ILE A 166 -15.27 4.61 8.52
C ILE A 166 -14.72 3.34 9.17
N HIS A 167 -13.85 2.59 8.49
CA HIS A 167 -13.36 1.30 8.96
C HIS A 167 -12.75 1.37 10.38
N HIS A 168 -11.69 2.15 10.61
CA HIS A 168 -11.08 2.24 11.96
C HIS A 168 -12.02 2.77 13.03
N ALA A 169 -12.97 3.63 12.66
CA ALA A 169 -13.92 4.20 13.60
C ALA A 169 -15.03 3.22 14.00
N HIS A 170 -15.33 2.22 13.14
CA HIS A 170 -16.51 1.35 13.28
C HIS A 170 -16.20 -0.15 13.08
N VAL A 171 -14.93 -0.54 13.08
CA VAL A 171 -14.49 -1.93 12.84
C VAL A 171 -15.22 -2.91 13.75
N GLY A 172 -15.70 -4.02 13.20
CA GLY A 172 -16.49 -5.01 13.91
C GLY A 172 -17.91 -4.56 14.29
N THR A 173 -18.42 -3.48 13.71
CA THR A 173 -19.82 -3.04 13.89
C THR A 173 -20.60 -3.05 12.56
N PRO A 174 -21.94 -3.05 12.59
CA PRO A 174 -22.75 -2.98 11.37
C PRO A 174 -22.53 -1.73 10.50
N PHE A 175 -21.87 -0.70 11.03
CA PHE A 175 -21.54 0.53 10.29
C PHE A 175 -20.24 0.41 9.47
N ASP A 176 -19.44 -0.62 9.69
CA ASP A 176 -18.27 -0.95 8.87
C ASP A 176 -18.62 -2.09 7.89
N VAL A 177 -18.85 -1.73 6.63
CA VAL A 177 -19.10 -2.71 5.56
C VAL A 177 -17.87 -3.60 5.30
N GLY A 178 -16.67 -3.14 5.69
CA GLY A 178 -15.41 -3.87 5.58
C GLY A 178 -15.30 -5.04 6.55
N SER A 179 -16.10 -5.05 7.62
CA SER A 179 -16.23 -6.20 8.52
C SER A 179 -17.33 -7.12 8.00
N ALA A 180 -16.94 -8.26 7.43
CA ALA A 180 -17.88 -9.19 6.82
C ALA A 180 -18.66 -9.98 7.89
N PRO A 181 -20.00 -9.97 7.89
CA PRO A 181 -20.80 -10.76 8.83
C PRO A 181 -20.60 -12.26 8.65
N LYS A 182 -20.76 -13.01 9.74
CA LYS A 182 -20.66 -14.47 9.70
C LYS A 182 -21.68 -15.04 8.71
N GLY A 183 -21.20 -15.85 7.76
CA GLY A 183 -22.02 -16.49 6.73
C GLY A 183 -22.12 -15.69 5.42
N GLN A 184 -21.62 -14.46 5.35
CA GLN A 184 -21.52 -13.72 4.10
C GLN A 184 -20.36 -14.29 3.26
N SER A 185 -20.61 -14.73 2.03
CA SER A 185 -19.54 -15.19 1.14
C SER A 185 -18.67 -14.03 0.61
N LEU A 186 -17.43 -14.33 0.24
CA LEU A 186 -16.51 -13.37 -0.38
C LEU A 186 -17.14 -12.65 -1.60
N TRP A 187 -17.89 -13.38 -2.42
CA TRP A 187 -18.52 -12.86 -3.64
C TRP A 187 -19.69 -11.91 -3.37
N GLN A 188 -20.35 -12.04 -2.22
CA GLN A 188 -21.36 -11.07 -1.76
C GLN A 188 -20.71 -9.87 -1.08
N TYR A 189 -19.63 -10.10 -0.33
CA TYR A 189 -18.88 -9.08 0.39
C TYR A 189 -18.19 -8.11 -0.58
N PHE A 190 -17.39 -8.61 -1.52
CA PHE A 190 -16.48 -7.79 -2.32
C PHE A 190 -17.14 -6.64 -3.10
N PRO A 191 -18.20 -6.85 -3.92
CA PRO A 191 -18.82 -5.76 -4.66
C PRO A 191 -19.55 -4.77 -3.74
N ARG A 192 -20.14 -5.25 -2.64
CA ARG A 192 -20.79 -4.41 -1.62
C ARG A 192 -19.77 -3.50 -0.94
N GLU A 193 -18.65 -4.08 -0.56
CA GLU A 193 -17.54 -3.38 0.09
C GLU A 193 -16.91 -2.34 -0.83
N LEU A 194 -16.61 -2.71 -2.08
CA LEU A 194 -16.03 -1.79 -3.07
C LEU A 194 -16.94 -0.56 -3.28
N ARG A 195 -18.25 -0.79 -3.41
CA ARG A 195 -19.24 0.29 -3.55
C ARG A 195 -19.32 1.14 -2.28
N SER A 196 -19.38 0.52 -1.11
CA SER A 196 -19.44 1.23 0.17
C SER A 196 -18.22 2.11 0.39
N ASN A 197 -17.05 1.64 -0.02
CA ASN A 197 -15.80 2.38 0.18
C ASN A 197 -15.82 3.72 -0.54
N ILE A 198 -16.18 3.73 -1.83
CA ILE A 198 -16.21 4.97 -2.61
C ILE A 198 -17.36 5.89 -2.21
N THR A 199 -18.57 5.36 -1.99
CA THR A 199 -19.73 6.17 -1.63
C THR A 199 -19.62 6.72 -0.20
N GLY A 200 -19.15 5.89 0.74
CA GLY A 200 -18.88 6.26 2.13
C GLY A 200 -17.78 7.30 2.25
N ALA A 201 -16.67 7.12 1.53
CA ALA A 201 -15.59 8.11 1.47
C ALA A 201 -16.12 9.46 0.95
N TRP A 202 -16.90 9.46 -0.14
CA TRP A 202 -17.47 10.69 -0.71
C TRP A 202 -18.44 11.37 0.26
N ALA A 203 -19.33 10.60 0.89
CA ALA A 203 -20.27 11.11 1.87
C ALA A 203 -19.54 11.76 3.07
N THR A 204 -18.49 11.11 3.57
CA THR A 204 -17.64 11.60 4.66
C THR A 204 -16.91 12.88 4.30
N ALA A 205 -16.24 12.90 3.13
CA ALA A 205 -15.55 14.08 2.64
C ALA A 205 -16.53 15.24 2.45
N SER A 206 -17.69 15.00 1.85
CA SER A 206 -18.75 15.98 1.63
C SER A 206 -19.29 16.54 2.95
N ALA A 207 -19.52 15.69 3.95
CA ALA A 207 -19.96 16.12 5.28
C ALA A 207 -18.92 17.02 5.97
N ARG A 208 -17.63 16.73 5.81
CA ARG A 208 -16.55 17.58 6.31
C ARG A 208 -16.55 18.94 5.62
N MET A 209 -16.74 19.00 4.29
CA MET A 209 -16.84 20.26 3.55
C MET A 209 -18.00 21.12 4.04
N ARG A 210 -19.19 20.54 4.25
CA ARG A 210 -20.34 21.23 4.83
C ARG A 210 -20.09 21.75 6.24
N ARG A 211 -19.46 20.96 7.12
CA ARG A 211 -19.07 21.41 8.47
C ARG A 211 -18.11 22.59 8.45
N MET A 212 -17.21 22.65 7.47
CA MET A 212 -16.29 23.77 7.25
C MET A 212 -16.93 24.95 6.50
N LYS A 213 -18.24 24.90 6.19
CA LYS A 213 -18.97 25.90 5.37
C LYS A 213 -18.30 26.16 4.01
N ARG A 214 -17.73 25.11 3.40
CA ARG A 214 -17.08 25.17 2.09
C ARG A 214 -17.89 24.38 1.05
N PRO A 215 -17.93 24.83 -0.23
CA PRO A 215 -18.60 24.07 -1.27
C PRO A 215 -17.84 22.79 -1.61
N LEU A 216 -18.54 21.80 -2.22
CA LEU A 216 -17.95 20.50 -2.54
C LEU A 216 -16.79 20.57 -3.55
N TRP A 217 -16.80 21.58 -4.43
CA TRP A 217 -15.75 21.84 -5.42
C TRP A 217 -14.54 22.61 -4.86
N HIS A 218 -14.55 22.96 -3.58
CA HIS A 218 -13.39 23.62 -2.98
C HIS A 218 -12.20 22.66 -2.93
N PHE A 219 -11.01 23.13 -3.30
CA PHE A 219 -9.77 22.35 -3.45
C PHE A 219 -9.35 21.55 -2.20
N SER A 220 -9.88 21.91 -1.02
CA SER A 220 -9.66 21.15 0.22
C SER A 220 -10.46 19.85 0.31
N ASN A 221 -11.38 19.59 -0.61
CA ASN A 221 -12.03 18.28 -0.72
C ASN A 221 -10.99 17.28 -1.29
N PRO A 222 -10.64 16.22 -0.55
CA PRO A 222 -9.56 15.31 -0.95
C PRO A 222 -9.84 14.58 -2.27
N PHE A 223 -11.09 14.46 -2.69
CA PHE A 223 -11.44 13.81 -3.97
C PHE A 223 -10.85 14.48 -5.19
N TRP A 224 -10.58 15.79 -5.15
CA TRP A 224 -9.87 16.46 -6.24
C TRP A 224 -8.43 16.01 -6.33
N ARG A 225 -7.74 15.90 -5.19
CA ARG A 225 -6.39 15.36 -5.12
C ARG A 225 -6.37 13.90 -5.59
N TYR A 226 -7.28 13.07 -5.07
CA TYR A 226 -7.44 11.67 -5.48
C TYR A 226 -7.63 11.50 -6.98
N GLY A 227 -8.50 12.32 -7.59
CA GLY A 227 -8.74 12.31 -9.03
C GLY A 227 -7.50 12.72 -9.83
N ILE A 228 -6.84 13.81 -9.43
CA ILE A 228 -5.63 14.32 -10.11
C ILE A 228 -4.48 13.30 -10.03
N GLU A 229 -4.22 12.74 -8.84
CA GLU A 229 -3.15 11.76 -8.63
C GLU A 229 -3.41 10.48 -9.43
N THR A 230 -4.65 9.97 -9.40
CA THR A 230 -5.03 8.79 -10.20
C THR A 230 -4.88 9.09 -11.68
N ALA A 231 -5.39 10.22 -12.15
CA ALA A 231 -5.27 10.63 -13.55
C ALA A 231 -3.81 10.77 -13.98
N ALA A 232 -2.93 11.31 -13.14
CA ALA A 232 -1.50 11.42 -13.42
C ALA A 232 -0.86 10.06 -13.70
N TRP A 233 -1.17 9.04 -12.89
CA TRP A 233 -0.70 7.67 -13.14
C TRP A 233 -1.20 7.11 -14.47
N TYR A 234 -2.50 7.28 -14.77
CA TYR A 234 -3.06 6.82 -16.05
C TYR A 234 -2.49 7.56 -17.26
N VAL A 235 -2.20 8.86 -17.14
CA VAL A 235 -1.53 9.64 -18.20
C VAL A 235 -0.12 9.12 -18.44
N ILE A 236 0.64 8.82 -17.38
CA ILE A 236 1.98 8.21 -17.51
C ILE A 236 1.90 6.87 -18.23
N VAL A 237 1.00 5.99 -17.81
CA VAL A 237 0.79 4.67 -18.43
C VAL A 237 0.40 4.80 -19.90
N PHE A 238 -0.55 5.70 -20.20
CA PHE A 238 -1.00 5.96 -21.57
C PHE A 238 0.11 6.53 -22.44
N ALA A 239 0.91 7.46 -21.92
CA ALA A 239 2.00 8.08 -22.65
C ALA A 239 3.10 7.08 -23.04
N ILE A 240 3.29 6.03 -22.24
CA ILE A 240 4.34 5.02 -22.46
C ILE A 240 3.84 3.86 -23.33
N GLY A 241 2.66 3.30 -23.04
CA GLY A 241 2.19 2.06 -23.68
C GLY A 241 0.79 2.15 -24.29
N GLY A 242 0.22 3.35 -24.39
CA GLY A 242 -1.09 3.60 -25.00
C GLY A 242 -2.25 2.92 -24.27
N TRP A 243 -3.35 2.70 -25.00
CA TRP A 243 -4.58 2.12 -24.44
C TRP A 243 -4.41 0.69 -23.94
N ILE A 244 -3.54 -0.11 -24.57
CA ILE A 244 -3.29 -1.49 -24.13
C ILE A 244 -2.68 -1.49 -22.73
N ALA A 245 -1.66 -0.64 -22.49
CA ALA A 245 -1.07 -0.51 -21.17
C ALA A 245 -2.07 0.00 -20.13
N VAL A 246 -2.96 0.93 -20.50
CA VAL A 246 -4.03 1.43 -19.61
C VAL A 246 -4.97 0.30 -19.17
N VAL A 247 -5.42 -0.56 -20.10
CA VAL A 247 -6.31 -1.69 -19.78
C VAL A 247 -5.59 -2.69 -18.87
N ILE A 248 -4.34 -3.04 -19.18
CA ILE A 248 -3.54 -3.95 -18.36
C ILE A 248 -3.33 -3.37 -16.96
N TYR A 249 -2.95 -2.09 -16.87
CA TYR A 249 -2.77 -1.39 -15.59
C TYR A 249 -4.05 -1.38 -14.76
N MET A 250 -5.21 -1.09 -15.37
CA MET A 250 -6.51 -1.14 -14.70
C MET A 250 -6.81 -2.54 -14.13
N LEU A 251 -6.51 -3.61 -14.89
CA LEU A 251 -6.68 -4.99 -14.42
C LEU A 251 -5.75 -5.33 -13.26
N LEU A 252 -4.48 -4.89 -13.32
CA LEU A 252 -3.51 -5.07 -12.24
C LEU A 252 -3.92 -4.29 -10.98
N CYS A 253 -4.40 -3.05 -11.11
CA CYS A 253 -4.95 -2.29 -9.99
C CYS A 253 -6.17 -3.01 -9.37
N LEU A 254 -7.09 -3.53 -10.20
CA LEU A 254 -8.25 -4.28 -9.72
C LEU A 254 -7.82 -5.54 -8.96
N LEU A 255 -6.82 -6.26 -9.47
CA LEU A 255 -6.26 -7.44 -8.80
C LEU A 255 -5.62 -7.07 -7.45
N ALA A 256 -4.90 -5.96 -7.39
CA ALA A 256 -4.31 -5.47 -6.14
C ALA A 256 -5.38 -5.10 -5.10
N VAL A 257 -6.44 -4.38 -5.52
CA VAL A 257 -7.58 -4.06 -4.67
C VAL A 257 -8.31 -5.32 -4.22
N PHE A 258 -8.52 -6.29 -5.11
CA PHE A 258 -9.15 -7.56 -4.79
C PHE A 258 -8.35 -8.34 -3.74
N SER A 259 -7.04 -8.47 -3.94
CA SER A 259 -6.12 -9.12 -2.99
C SER A 259 -6.17 -8.49 -1.60
N MET A 260 -6.12 -7.16 -1.53
CA MET A 260 -6.24 -6.42 -0.26
C MET A 260 -7.60 -6.62 0.41
N LYS A 261 -8.70 -6.60 -0.37
CA LYS A 261 -10.05 -6.85 0.18
C LYS A 261 -10.26 -8.29 0.61
N ILE A 262 -9.59 -9.27 -0.01
CA ILE A 262 -9.56 -10.66 0.48
C ILE A 262 -8.86 -10.72 1.85
N SER A 263 -7.72 -10.05 2.01
CA SER A 263 -7.03 -9.99 3.30
C SER A 263 -7.95 -9.40 4.37
N ASN A 264 -8.60 -8.28 4.07
CA ASN A 264 -9.56 -7.62 4.96
C ASN A 264 -10.74 -8.54 5.33
N TYR A 265 -11.28 -9.26 4.33
CA TYR A 265 -12.37 -10.22 4.54
C TYR A 265 -11.96 -11.29 5.55
N PHE A 266 -10.79 -11.91 5.39
CA PHE A 266 -10.34 -12.96 6.31
C PHE A 266 -9.98 -12.43 7.69
N GLN A 267 -9.39 -11.23 7.80
CA GLN A 267 -9.03 -10.62 9.07
C GLN A 267 -10.25 -10.26 9.92
N HIS A 268 -11.33 -9.82 9.29
CA HIS A 268 -12.53 -9.31 9.98
C HIS A 268 -13.76 -10.20 9.83
N TYR A 269 -13.61 -11.43 9.32
CA TYR A 269 -14.72 -12.33 9.09
C TYR A 269 -15.41 -12.71 10.41
N GLY A 270 -16.72 -12.42 10.48
CA GLY A 270 -17.55 -12.78 11.63
C GLY A 270 -17.31 -11.93 12.88
N LEU A 271 -16.69 -10.74 12.73
CA LEU A 271 -16.56 -9.78 13.85
C LEU A 271 -17.86 -9.01 14.14
N THR A 272 -18.79 -8.97 13.19
CA THR A 272 -20.13 -8.37 13.33
C THR A 272 -21.20 -9.42 13.58
#